data_AF-A0A3D0CBM4-F1
#
_entry.id   AF-A0A3D0CBM4-F1
#
_cell.length_a   1.000
_cell.length_b   1.000
_cell.length_c   1.000
_cell.angle_alpha   90.00
_cell.angle_beta   90.00
_cell.angle_gamma   90.00
#
_symmetry.space_group_name_H-M   'P 1'
#
loop_
_entity.id
_entity.type
_entity.pdbx_description
1 polymer ?
#
loop_
_entity_poly.entity_id
_entity_poly.type
_entity_poly.pdbx_seq_one_letter_code
_entity_poly.pdbx_strand_id
1 'polypeptide(L)'
;LVDIQELIGQEIAVPFKNDMPSIVLKELLNANLAEKAKQVTIRNTHNLADAAQLLLANKVNHALLIEPLSSVVLHQANKNNAQKQGVNLITSLNISQLWQSSFPNSPKLPQAGIIANITVNHDRKLV
;
A
#
# COMPACT_ATOMS: atom_id res chain seq x y z
N LEU A 1 -2.68 3.65 -13.65
CA LEU A 1 -3.53 3.49 -12.46
C LEU A 1 -4.05 4.85 -12.05
N VAL A 2 -5.27 5.16 -12.46
CA VAL A 2 -6.10 6.24 -11.90
C VAL A 2 -7.21 5.65 -11.02
N ASP A 3 -7.60 4.40 -11.31
CA ASP A 3 -8.62 3.63 -10.58
C ASP A 3 -8.05 2.27 -10.11
N ILE A 4 -8.56 1.75 -8.99
CA ILE A 4 -8.23 0.41 -8.47
C ILE A 4 -8.66 -0.70 -9.45
N GLN A 5 -9.67 -0.48 -10.28
CA GLN A 5 -10.09 -1.41 -11.35
C GLN A 5 -8.96 -1.73 -12.34
N GLU A 6 -8.04 -0.80 -12.57
CA GLU A 6 -6.91 -1.01 -13.48
C GLU A 6 -5.87 -2.00 -12.93
N LEU A 7 -5.97 -2.43 -11.65
CA LEU A 7 -5.12 -3.49 -11.10
C LEU A 7 -5.55 -4.90 -11.54
N ILE A 8 -6.73 -5.07 -12.15
CA ILE A 8 -7.19 -6.37 -12.66
C ILE A 8 -6.19 -6.91 -13.69
N GLY A 9 -5.65 -8.10 -13.44
CA GLY A 9 -4.65 -8.73 -14.30
C GLY A 9 -3.23 -8.16 -14.14
N GLN A 10 -3.02 -7.21 -13.23
CA GLN A 10 -1.70 -6.63 -12.95
C GLN A 10 -1.05 -7.26 -11.72
N GLU A 11 0.26 -7.01 -11.57
CA GLU A 11 1.03 -7.33 -10.36
C GLU A 11 1.28 -6.06 -9.54
N ILE A 12 1.14 -6.17 -8.20
CA ILE A 12 1.50 -5.12 -7.24
C ILE A 12 2.43 -5.68 -6.15
N ALA A 13 3.55 -4.99 -5.91
CA ALA A 13 4.45 -5.31 -4.82
C ALA A 13 3.91 -4.76 -3.49
N VAL A 14 3.87 -5.61 -2.46
CA VAL A 14 3.27 -5.28 -1.15
C VAL A 14 4.19 -5.72 -0.02
N PRO A 15 4.60 -4.82 0.89
CA PRO A 15 5.45 -5.15 2.01
C PRO A 15 4.69 -5.87 3.12
N PHE A 16 5.44 -6.56 3.98
CA PHE A 16 4.95 -7.18 5.21
C PHE A 16 3.78 -8.15 4.94
N LYS A 17 4.13 -9.33 4.41
CA LYS A 17 3.16 -10.40 4.14
C LYS A 17 2.32 -10.69 5.39
N ASN A 18 0.99 -10.69 5.22
CA ASN A 18 0.01 -10.93 6.27
C ASN A 18 -0.06 -9.86 7.37
N ASP A 19 0.55 -8.69 7.16
CA ASP A 19 0.45 -7.53 8.04
C ASP A 19 -0.53 -6.48 7.45
N MET A 20 -0.71 -5.37 8.16
CA MET A 20 -1.65 -4.29 7.86
C MET A 20 -1.65 -3.85 6.39
N PRO A 21 -0.52 -3.58 5.70
CA PRO A 21 -0.58 -3.18 4.29
C PRO A 21 -1.18 -4.25 3.38
N SER A 22 -0.86 -5.53 3.63
CA SER A 22 -1.43 -6.64 2.88
C SER A 22 -2.92 -6.84 3.16
N ILE A 23 -3.34 -6.70 4.43
CA ILE A 23 -4.73 -6.83 4.83
C ILE A 23 -5.57 -5.70 4.23
N VAL A 24 -5.14 -4.45 4.41
CA VAL A 24 -5.83 -3.26 3.89
C VAL A 24 -5.99 -3.34 2.37
N LEU A 25 -4.93 -3.71 1.63
CA LEU A 25 -5.04 -3.85 0.18
C LEU A 25 -6.05 -4.95 -0.20
N LYS A 26 -6.03 -6.12 0.45
CA LYS A 26 -6.98 -7.20 0.16
C LYS A 26 -8.42 -6.78 0.41
N GLU A 27 -8.69 -6.11 1.52
CA GLU A 27 -10.04 -5.59 1.82
C GLU A 27 -10.49 -4.56 0.78
N LEU A 28 -9.61 -3.65 0.36
CA LEU A 28 -9.89 -2.70 -0.71
C LEU A 28 -10.17 -3.40 -2.04
N LEU A 29 -9.36 -4.40 -2.43
CA LEU A 29 -9.58 -5.17 -3.65
C LEU A 29 -10.91 -5.92 -3.60
N ASN A 30 -11.24 -6.56 -2.48
CA ASN A 30 -12.50 -7.28 -2.30
C ASN A 30 -13.71 -6.34 -2.41
N ALA A 31 -13.65 -5.20 -1.72
CA ALA A 31 -14.75 -4.22 -1.70
C ALA A 31 -15.01 -3.59 -3.08
N ASN A 32 -13.97 -3.34 -3.87
CA ASN A 32 -14.11 -2.62 -5.15
C ASN A 32 -14.21 -3.55 -6.38
N LEU A 33 -13.63 -4.76 -6.30
CA LEU A 33 -13.50 -5.66 -7.46
C LEU A 33 -14.31 -6.96 -7.32
N ALA A 34 -14.84 -7.27 -6.13
CA ALA A 34 -15.54 -8.53 -5.84
C ALA A 34 -14.75 -9.75 -6.34
N GLU A 35 -15.37 -10.65 -7.13
CA GLU A 35 -14.71 -11.84 -7.65
C GLU A 35 -13.48 -11.54 -8.53
N LYS A 36 -13.38 -10.34 -9.11
CA LYS A 36 -12.22 -9.94 -9.91
C LYS A 36 -10.99 -9.62 -9.06
N ALA A 37 -11.12 -9.48 -7.74
CA ALA A 37 -9.98 -9.26 -6.83
C ALA A 37 -8.92 -10.36 -6.96
N LYS A 38 -9.33 -11.60 -7.24
CA LYS A 38 -8.45 -12.77 -7.45
C LYS A 38 -7.55 -12.64 -8.68
N GLN A 39 -7.86 -11.72 -9.59
CA GLN A 39 -7.09 -11.46 -10.81
C GLN A 39 -5.93 -10.47 -10.57
N VAL A 40 -5.84 -9.88 -9.38
CA VAL A 40 -4.70 -9.03 -9.00
C VAL A 40 -3.62 -9.89 -8.36
N THR A 41 -2.42 -9.88 -8.94
CA THR A 41 -1.28 -10.64 -8.42
C THR A 41 -0.57 -9.84 -7.33
N ILE A 42 -0.60 -10.34 -6.09
CA ILE A 42 0.10 -9.71 -4.96
C ILE A 42 1.50 -10.33 -4.81
N ARG A 43 2.53 -9.56 -5.16
CA ARG A 43 3.92 -9.93 -4.92
C ARG A 43 4.36 -9.44 -3.55
N ASN A 44 4.43 -10.36 -2.60
CA ASN A 44 4.86 -10.03 -1.23
C ASN A 44 6.35 -9.72 -1.19
N THR A 45 6.72 -8.64 -0.50
CA THR A 45 8.11 -8.29 -0.18
C THR A 45 8.34 -8.36 1.32
N HIS A 46 9.60 -8.48 1.74
CA HIS A 46 9.91 -8.61 3.17
C HIS A 46 9.71 -7.28 3.90
N ASN A 47 10.07 -6.16 3.26
CA ASN A 47 9.92 -4.82 3.82
C ASN A 47 9.56 -3.78 2.73
N LEU A 48 9.41 -2.53 3.16
CA LEU A 48 9.11 -1.36 2.31
C LEU A 48 10.22 -1.05 1.29
N ALA A 49 11.49 -1.16 1.69
CA ALA A 49 12.63 -0.86 0.83
C ALA A 49 12.73 -1.84 -0.34
N ASP A 50 12.43 -3.12 -0.13
CA ASP A 50 12.42 -4.14 -1.19
C ASP A 50 11.36 -3.82 -2.27
N ALA A 51 10.15 -3.43 -1.85
CA ALA A 51 9.09 -3.04 -2.79
C ALA A 51 9.49 -1.79 -3.59
N ALA A 52 10.09 -0.80 -2.92
CA ALA A 52 10.62 0.39 -3.56
C ALA A 52 11.72 0.08 -4.58
N GLN A 53 12.67 -0.81 -4.25
CA GLN A 53 13.74 -1.22 -5.15
C GLN A 53 13.21 -1.95 -6.38
N LEU A 54 12.22 -2.84 -6.22
CA LEU A 54 11.57 -3.50 -7.35
C LEU A 54 10.92 -2.49 -8.30
N LEU A 55 10.27 -1.46 -7.76
CA LEU A 55 9.63 -0.41 -8.55
C LEU A 55 10.67 0.43 -9.31
N LEU A 56 11.73 0.89 -8.63
CA LEU A 56 12.80 1.69 -9.24
C LEU A 56 13.60 0.91 -10.30
N ALA A 57 13.75 -0.41 -10.12
CA ALA A 57 14.44 -1.29 -11.06
C ALA A 57 13.54 -1.76 -12.22
N ASN A 58 12.32 -1.23 -12.34
CA ASN A 58 11.32 -1.63 -13.33
C ASN A 58 11.00 -3.14 -13.31
N LYS A 59 11.07 -3.77 -12.13
CA LYS A 59 10.76 -5.20 -11.94
C LYS A 59 9.30 -5.44 -11.57
N VAL A 60 8.60 -4.38 -11.17
CA VAL A 60 7.15 -4.32 -10.96
C VAL A 60 6.65 -2.97 -11.46
N ASN A 61 5.40 -2.90 -11.91
CA ASN A 61 4.79 -1.65 -12.37
C ASN A 61 4.11 -0.88 -11.23
N HIS A 62 3.73 -1.57 -10.17
CA HIS A 62 2.94 -1.04 -9.06
C HIS A 62 3.51 -1.51 -7.73
N ALA A 63 3.49 -0.63 -6.73
CA ALA A 63 3.86 -0.97 -5.37
C ALA A 63 3.00 -0.20 -4.37
N LEU A 64 2.67 -0.85 -3.25
CA LEU A 64 2.11 -0.18 -2.09
C LEU A 64 3.25 0.32 -1.19
N LEU A 65 3.41 1.64 -1.11
CA LEU A 65 4.43 2.31 -0.31
C LEU A 65 3.80 3.26 0.71
N ILE A 66 4.58 3.62 1.73
CA ILE A 66 4.16 4.46 2.85
C ILE A 66 5.13 5.65 2.95
N GLU A 67 4.64 6.83 3.35
CA GLU A 67 5.50 8.00 3.58
C GLU A 67 6.47 7.78 4.76
N PRO A 68 7.68 8.35 4.70
CA PRO A 68 8.22 9.24 3.66
C PRO A 68 8.81 8.49 2.43
N LEU A 69 8.80 7.16 2.41
CA LEU A 69 9.49 6.38 1.38
C LEU A 69 8.88 6.58 -0.01
N SER A 70 7.55 6.72 -0.10
CA SER A 70 6.86 7.05 -1.36
C SER A 70 7.44 8.30 -2.01
N SER A 71 7.62 9.38 -1.23
CA SER A 71 8.24 10.63 -1.70
C SER A 71 9.69 10.45 -2.14
N VAL A 72 10.47 9.68 -1.37
CA VAL A 72 11.87 9.37 -1.71
C VAL A 72 11.97 8.62 -3.04
N VAL A 73 11.12 7.62 -3.27
CA VAL A 73 11.11 6.82 -4.50
C VAL A 73 10.77 7.67 -5.72
N LEU A 74 9.75 8.54 -5.62
CA LEU A 74 9.41 9.48 -6.70
C LEU A 74 10.56 10.43 -7.01
N HIS A 75 11.21 10.97 -5.98
CA HIS A 75 12.38 11.83 -6.16
C HIS A 75 13.53 11.10 -6.85
N GLN A 76 13.84 9.86 -6.42
CA GLN A 76 14.89 9.05 -7.02
C GLN A 76 14.60 8.69 -8.48
N ALA A 77 13.36 8.33 -8.82
CA ALA A 77 12.96 8.05 -10.19
C ALA A 77 13.15 9.27 -11.10
N ASN A 78 12.71 10.45 -10.65
CA ASN A 78 12.87 11.71 -11.37
C ASN A 78 14.34 12.09 -11.55
N LYS A 79 15.15 11.95 -10.50
CA LYS A 79 16.59 12.19 -10.56
C LYS A 79 17.27 11.24 -11.56
N ASN A 80 16.90 9.96 -11.54
CA ASN A 80 17.45 8.97 -12.47
C ASN A 80 17.11 9.35 -13.92
N ASN A 81 15.85 9.73 -14.21
CA ASN A 81 15.42 10.19 -15.54
C ASN A 81 16.17 11.42 -16.05
N ALA A 82 16.56 12.33 -15.16
CA ALA A 82 17.36 13.50 -15.52
C ALA A 82 18.82 13.15 -15.88
N GLN A 83 19.34 12.01 -15.41
CA GLN A 83 20.73 11.60 -15.60
C GLN A 83 20.91 10.51 -16.67
N LYS A 84 19.96 9.57 -16.76
CA LYS A 84 19.93 8.40 -17.65
C LYS A 84 18.48 8.00 -17.93
N GLN A 85 18.25 7.03 -18.81
CA GLN A 85 16.90 6.49 -19.01
C GLN A 85 16.47 5.67 -17.77
N GLY A 86 15.49 6.18 -17.00
CA GLY A 86 14.96 5.54 -15.79
C GLY A 86 13.48 5.16 -15.93
N VAL A 87 12.81 4.93 -14.80
CA VAL A 87 11.36 4.66 -14.73
C VAL A 87 10.58 5.94 -14.50
N ASN A 88 9.42 6.08 -15.13
CA ASN A 88 8.49 7.17 -14.83
C ASN A 88 7.45 6.69 -13.81
N LEU A 89 7.44 7.31 -12.63
CA LEU A 89 6.57 6.92 -11.52
C LEU A 89 5.66 8.06 -11.12
N ILE A 90 4.44 7.72 -10.70
CA ILE A 90 3.46 8.66 -10.16
C ILE A 90 2.88 8.10 -8.86
N THR A 91 2.44 8.98 -7.97
CA THR A 91 1.53 8.61 -6.89
C THR A 91 0.14 8.42 -7.49
N SER A 92 -0.40 7.21 -7.38
CA SER A 92 -1.63 6.81 -8.05
C SER A 92 -2.85 6.90 -7.13
N LEU A 93 -2.93 6.02 -6.13
CA LEU A 93 -4.07 5.93 -5.22
C LEU A 93 -3.66 6.33 -3.80
N ASN A 94 -4.44 7.20 -3.16
CA ASN A 94 -4.33 7.45 -1.73
C ASN A 94 -5.16 6.42 -0.97
N ILE A 95 -4.51 5.56 -0.18
CA ILE A 95 -5.16 4.45 0.52
C ILE A 95 -6.23 4.93 1.51
N SER A 96 -6.01 6.04 2.22
CA SER A 96 -6.98 6.56 3.18
C SER A 96 -8.24 7.08 2.49
N GLN A 97 -8.09 7.80 1.37
CA GLN A 97 -9.22 8.28 0.58
C GLN A 97 -9.99 7.13 -0.07
N LEU A 98 -9.27 6.15 -0.62
CA LEU A 98 -9.86 4.95 -1.23
C LEU A 98 -10.59 4.11 -0.18
N TRP A 99 -10.08 4.01 1.05
CA TRP A 99 -10.78 3.35 2.15
C TRP A 99 -12.10 4.05 2.47
N GLN A 100 -12.06 5.38 2.61
CA GLN A 100 -13.24 6.18 2.92
C GLN A 100 -14.36 6.02 1.87
N SER A 101 -14.01 5.97 0.58
CA SER A 101 -15.00 5.74 -0.48
C SER A 101 -15.51 4.29 -0.54
N SER A 102 -14.65 3.32 -0.22
CA SER A 102 -15.00 1.89 -0.25
C SER A 102 -15.89 1.47 0.92
N PHE A 103 -15.70 2.09 2.10
CA PHE A 103 -16.38 1.72 3.33
C PHE A 103 -17.06 2.94 3.98
N PRO A 104 -18.15 3.49 3.38
CA PRO A 104 -18.78 4.72 3.86
C PRO A 104 -19.36 4.59 5.28
N ASN A 105 -19.72 3.38 5.71
CA ASN A 105 -20.21 3.09 7.07
C ASN A 105 -19.09 2.97 8.12
N SER A 106 -17.82 2.89 7.69
CA SER A 106 -16.63 2.85 8.56
C SER A 106 -15.45 3.57 7.87
N PRO A 107 -15.59 4.88 7.61
CA PRO A 107 -14.71 5.60 6.69
C PRO A 107 -13.33 5.91 7.27
N LYS A 108 -13.15 5.75 8.59
CA LYS A 108 -11.88 5.94 9.27
C LYS A 108 -11.11 4.63 9.26
N LEU A 109 -9.94 4.63 8.61
CA LEU A 109 -8.97 3.55 8.72
C LEU A 109 -8.06 3.82 9.94
N PRO A 110 -8.17 3.09 11.06
CA PRO A 110 -7.26 3.25 12.19
C PRO A 110 -5.88 2.69 11.81
N GLN A 111 -4.96 3.57 11.43
CA GLN A 111 -3.61 3.17 11.00
C GLN A 111 -2.64 2.94 12.17
N ALA A 112 -2.93 3.49 13.34
CA ALA A 112 -2.13 3.35 14.54
C ALA A 112 -3.02 3.29 15.79
N GLY A 113 -2.59 2.52 16.79
CA GLY A 113 -3.27 2.38 18.06
C GLY A 113 -2.38 1.72 19.12
N ILE A 114 -2.73 1.94 20.38
CA ILE A 114 -2.11 1.26 21.52
C ILE A 114 -3.01 0.09 21.90
N ILE A 115 -2.42 -1.10 22.03
CA ILE A 115 -3.12 -2.30 22.45
C ILE A 115 -2.54 -2.72 23.79
N ALA A 116 -3.42 -2.90 24.78
CA ALA A 116 -3.08 -3.38 26.09
C ALA A 116 -3.78 -4.72 26.36
N ASN A 117 -3.14 -5.60 27.13
CA ASN A 117 -3.78 -6.84 27.57
C ASN A 117 -5.03 -6.52 28.41
N ILE A 118 -6.09 -7.33 28.30
CA ILE A 118 -7.32 -7.22 29.08
C ILE A 118 -7.08 -7.18 30.60
N THR A 119 -5.96 -7.72 31.08
CA THR A 119 -5.59 -7.65 32.51
C THR A 119 -5.20 -6.24 32.95
N VAL A 120 -4.75 -5.36 32.04
CA VAL A 120 -4.23 -4.03 32.35
C VAL A 120 -4.91 -2.88 31.60
N ASN A 121 -5.80 -3.17 30.64
CA ASN A 121 -6.44 -2.15 29.79
C ASN A 121 -7.36 -1.17 30.55
N HIS A 122 -7.67 -1.43 31.83
CA HIS A 122 -8.41 -0.52 32.71
C HIS A 122 -7.48 0.40 33.54
N ASP A 123 -6.18 0.09 33.65
CA ASP A 123 -5.22 0.88 34.43
C ASP A 123 -4.61 1.99 33.57
N ARG A 124 -5.16 3.19 33.71
CA ARG A 124 -4.71 4.41 32.99
C ARG A 124 -3.30 4.87 33.36
N LYS A 125 -2.65 4.29 34.37
CA LYS A 125 -1.23 4.56 34.64
C LYS A 125 -0.32 3.77 33.71
N LEU A 126 -0.84 2.69 33.10
CA LEU A 126 -0.09 1.78 32.23
C LEU A 126 -0.43 1.96 30.74
N VAL A 127 -1.53 2.66 30.41
CA VAL A 127 -2.05 2.86 29.05
C VAL A 127 -2.25 4.34 28.76
#